data_AF-A0A3S4H338-F1
#
_entry.id   AF-A0A3S4H338-F1
#
_cell.length_a   1.000
_cell.length_b   1.000
_cell.length_c   1.000
_cell.angle_alpha   90.00
_cell.angle_beta   90.00
_cell.angle_gamma   90.00
#
_symmetry.space_group_name_H-M   'P 1'
#
loop_
_entity.id
_entity.type
_entity.pdbx_description
1 polymer ?
#
loop_
_entity_poly.entity_id
_entity_poly.type
_entity_poly.pdbx_seq_one_letter_code
_entity_poly.pdbx_strand_id
1 'polypeptide(L)'
;MVSAQIAITASPISAAVVYMSSVMEGHGISYIHLLSVVIPSTLLAVLVMSFLVTMLFNSKLSDDPIYRKRLEEGLIELRGEKQIEIKPMAKNSVWLFLLGVICVVVYAIVNSPSLGLVEKPLMNTTNAILIIMLSVATLTTILCKVETDAILNSSTFKAGMSACICILGVAWLGDTFVSANIDWIKDTAGSVIQGHPWLLAVIFFFASALLYSQAATAKALMPMALALNVSPLTAVASFAAVSGLFILRPTRLWLRRYRWMTPVQPVSVIRL
;
A
#
# COMPACT_ATOMS: atom_id res chain seq x y z
N MET A 1 -11.86 -0.78 2.84
CA MET A 1 -10.65 -1.60 2.58
C MET A 1 -10.03 -1.25 1.22
N VAL A 2 -10.81 -1.25 0.12
CA VAL A 2 -10.28 -0.87 -1.22
C VAL A 2 -9.76 0.57 -1.26
N SER A 3 -10.50 1.53 -0.71
CA SER A 3 -10.07 2.93 -0.60
C SER A 3 -8.74 3.10 0.14
N ALA A 4 -8.53 2.35 1.23
CA ALA A 4 -7.28 2.39 1.99
C ALA A 4 -6.08 1.83 1.19
N GLN A 5 -6.29 0.83 0.34
CA GLN A 5 -5.22 0.30 -0.53
C GLN A 5 -4.82 1.31 -1.60
N ILE A 6 -5.81 1.99 -2.22
CA ILE A 6 -5.58 3.04 -3.22
C ILE A 6 -4.90 4.26 -2.58
N ALA A 7 -5.25 4.60 -1.33
CA ALA A 7 -4.62 5.71 -0.61
C ALA A 7 -3.11 5.52 -0.40
N ILE A 8 -2.60 4.28 -0.38
CA ILE A 8 -1.15 4.02 -0.29
C ILE A 8 -0.45 4.64 -1.51
N THR A 9 -0.97 4.48 -2.71
CA THR A 9 -0.38 5.04 -3.95
C THR A 9 -0.48 6.57 -4.07
N ALA A 10 -1.17 7.23 -3.15
CA ALA A 10 -1.20 8.70 -3.06
C ALA A 10 -0.53 9.24 -1.79
N SER A 11 -0.04 8.37 -0.91
CA SER A 11 0.54 8.80 0.35
C SER A 11 2.01 9.22 0.15
N PRO A 12 2.38 10.45 0.56
CA PRO A 12 3.71 11.02 0.36
C PRO A 12 4.83 10.26 1.07
N ILE A 13 4.47 9.54 2.12
CA ILE A 13 5.41 8.75 2.96
C ILE A 13 5.39 7.26 2.61
N SER A 14 4.57 6.83 1.65
CA SER A 14 4.48 5.41 1.31
C SER A 14 5.72 4.95 0.55
N ALA A 15 6.18 3.74 0.85
CA ALA A 15 7.32 3.16 0.14
C ALA A 15 7.12 3.07 -1.38
N ALA A 16 5.86 2.91 -1.84
CA ALA A 16 5.53 2.84 -3.25
C ALA A 16 5.72 4.20 -3.95
N VAL A 17 5.16 5.29 -3.39
CA VAL A 17 5.28 6.64 -3.97
C VAL A 17 6.72 7.14 -3.89
N VAL A 18 7.42 6.86 -2.78
CA VAL A 18 8.83 7.25 -2.61
C VAL A 18 9.71 6.55 -3.64
N TYR A 19 9.54 5.23 -3.82
CA TYR A 19 10.25 4.51 -4.86
C TYR A 19 9.92 5.07 -6.25
N MET A 20 8.64 5.26 -6.56
CA MET A 20 8.21 5.81 -7.85
C MET A 20 8.85 7.18 -8.12
N SER A 21 8.83 8.09 -7.15
CA SER A 21 9.51 9.39 -7.25
C SER A 21 11.00 9.24 -7.55
N SER A 22 11.69 8.35 -6.83
CA SER A 22 13.13 8.17 -7.02
C SER A 22 13.51 7.71 -8.44
N VAL A 23 12.67 6.88 -9.06
CA VAL A 23 12.88 6.41 -10.44
C VAL A 23 12.51 7.51 -11.44
N MET A 24 11.43 8.24 -11.16
CA MET A 24 10.88 9.28 -12.02
C MET A 24 11.71 10.58 -12.03
N GLU A 25 12.44 10.87 -10.95
CA GLU A 25 13.36 12.02 -10.87
C GLU A 25 14.44 11.96 -11.97
N GLY A 26 14.97 10.77 -12.26
CA GLY A 26 15.91 10.57 -13.37
C GLY A 26 15.32 10.80 -14.76
N HIS A 27 14.00 10.96 -14.85
CA HIS A 27 13.24 11.14 -16.09
C HIS A 27 12.50 12.50 -16.11
N GLY A 28 12.91 13.45 -15.27
CA GLY A 28 12.39 14.83 -15.27
C GLY A 28 11.06 15.03 -14.55
N ILE A 29 10.52 14.00 -13.88
CA ILE A 29 9.30 14.13 -13.08
C ILE A 29 9.70 14.25 -11.61
N SER A 30 9.47 15.43 -11.04
CA SER A 30 9.77 15.67 -9.63
C SER A 30 8.75 15.03 -8.70
N TYR A 31 9.14 14.84 -7.44
CA TYR A 31 8.27 14.41 -6.35
C TYR A 31 6.95 15.21 -6.28
N ILE A 32 7.03 16.54 -6.43
CA ILE A 32 5.86 17.43 -6.35
C ILE A 32 4.93 17.20 -7.54
N HIS A 33 5.47 17.03 -8.75
CA HIS A 33 4.68 16.70 -9.94
C HIS A 33 4.01 15.33 -9.81
N LEU A 34 4.68 14.34 -9.22
CA LEU A 34 4.08 13.04 -8.96
C LEU A 34 2.87 13.20 -8.01
N LEU A 35 3.07 13.85 -6.86
CA LEU A 35 2.02 14.04 -5.85
C LEU A 35 0.84 14.87 -6.37
N SER A 36 1.08 15.90 -7.16
CA SER A 36 0.02 16.75 -7.73
C SER A 36 -0.89 15.99 -8.69
N VAL A 37 -0.42 14.86 -9.25
CA VAL A 37 -1.24 13.96 -10.08
C VAL A 37 -1.89 12.87 -9.24
N VAL A 38 -1.13 12.16 -8.40
CA VAL A 38 -1.65 10.97 -7.69
C VAL A 38 -2.62 11.33 -6.56
N ILE A 39 -2.45 12.45 -5.85
CA ILE A 39 -3.35 12.83 -4.75
C ILE A 39 -4.75 13.20 -5.29
N PRO A 40 -4.91 14.14 -6.25
CA PRO A 40 -6.23 14.50 -6.75
C PRO A 40 -6.92 13.37 -7.49
N SER A 41 -6.18 12.60 -8.30
CA SER A 41 -6.75 11.48 -9.06
C SER A 41 -7.28 10.37 -8.16
N THR A 42 -6.53 9.98 -7.12
CA THR A 42 -7.00 8.96 -6.17
C THR A 42 -8.16 9.44 -5.31
N LEU A 43 -8.17 10.70 -4.88
CA LEU A 43 -9.29 11.27 -4.14
C LEU A 43 -10.56 11.27 -4.99
N LEU A 44 -10.50 11.75 -6.23
CA LEU A 44 -11.63 11.73 -7.15
C LEU A 44 -12.10 10.29 -7.42
N ALA A 45 -11.18 9.36 -7.68
CA ALA A 45 -11.52 7.96 -7.92
C ALA A 45 -12.25 7.35 -6.71
N VAL A 46 -11.78 7.59 -5.48
CA VAL A 46 -12.43 7.09 -4.27
C VAL A 46 -13.81 7.71 -4.08
N LEU A 47 -13.97 9.02 -4.31
CA LEU A 47 -15.26 9.70 -4.17
C LEU A 47 -16.28 9.20 -5.20
N VAL A 48 -15.91 9.19 -6.48
CA VAL A 48 -16.76 8.71 -7.57
C VAL A 48 -17.14 7.26 -7.37
N MET A 49 -16.18 6.38 -7.06
CA MET A 49 -16.48 4.97 -6.84
C MET A 49 -17.32 4.73 -5.59
N SER A 50 -17.10 5.49 -4.51
CA SER A 50 -17.95 5.39 -3.31
C SER A 50 -19.39 5.79 -3.64
N PHE A 51 -19.58 6.88 -4.37
CA PHE A 51 -20.90 7.33 -4.82
C PHE A 51 -21.58 6.30 -5.73
N LEU A 52 -20.87 5.80 -6.75
CA LEU A 52 -21.39 4.78 -7.68
C LEU A 52 -21.76 3.50 -6.95
N VAL A 53 -20.93 3.02 -6.02
CA VAL A 53 -21.22 1.81 -5.26
C VAL A 53 -22.46 2.00 -4.39
N THR A 54 -22.61 3.15 -3.73
CA THR A 54 -23.80 3.45 -2.93
C THR A 54 -25.07 3.56 -3.78
N MET A 55 -24.98 4.11 -4.99
CA MET A 55 -26.14 4.27 -5.89
C MET A 55 -26.54 2.98 -6.60
N LEU A 56 -25.57 2.19 -7.06
CA LEU A 56 -25.81 1.00 -7.89
C LEU A 56 -25.97 -0.29 -7.07
N PHE A 57 -25.40 -0.35 -5.86
CA PHE A 57 -25.45 -1.53 -5.02
C PHE A 57 -26.07 -1.20 -3.67
N ASN A 58 -27.33 -1.60 -3.48
CA ASN A 58 -28.01 -1.48 -2.18
C ASN A 58 -27.63 -2.65 -1.25
N SER A 59 -26.33 -2.82 -1.02
CA SER A 59 -25.76 -3.91 -0.21
C SER A 59 -25.61 -3.50 1.25
N LYS A 60 -26.63 -2.87 1.82
CA LYS A 60 -26.61 -2.57 3.26
C LYS A 60 -26.72 -3.89 4.03
N LEU A 61 -25.79 -4.10 4.94
CA LEU A 61 -25.81 -5.28 5.82
C LEU A 61 -27.11 -5.36 6.63
N SER A 62 -27.72 -4.20 6.93
CA SER A 62 -29.02 -4.10 7.62
C SER A 62 -30.18 -4.71 6.84
N ASP A 63 -30.06 -4.86 5.53
CA ASP A 63 -31.16 -5.32 4.67
C ASP A 63 -30.98 -6.81 4.28
N ASP A 64 -29.90 -7.45 4.74
CA ASP A 64 -29.64 -8.86 4.50
C ASP A 64 -30.52 -9.74 5.43
N PRO A 65 -31.38 -10.62 4.87
CA PRO A 65 -32.28 -11.46 5.66
C PRO A 65 -31.53 -12.47 6.54
N ILE A 66 -30.35 -12.93 6.14
CA ILE A 66 -29.52 -13.83 6.96
C ILE A 66 -28.91 -13.07 8.13
N TYR A 67 -28.49 -11.82 7.91
CA TYR A 67 -27.99 -10.96 8.97
C TYR A 67 -29.08 -10.65 10.00
N ARG A 68 -30.29 -10.27 9.57
CA ARG A 68 -31.43 -10.01 10.47
C ARG A 68 -31.82 -11.25 11.27
N LYS A 69 -31.95 -12.40 10.60
CA LYS A 69 -32.28 -13.67 11.26
C LYS A 69 -31.23 -14.03 12.33
N ARG A 70 -29.94 -13.87 12.04
CA ARG A 70 -28.87 -14.13 13.01
C ARG A 70 -28.78 -13.10 14.13
N LEU A 71 -29.19 -11.86 13.87
CA LEU A 71 -29.29 -10.81 14.88
C LEU A 71 -30.45 -11.09 15.83
N GLU A 72 -31.61 -11.51 15.31
CA GLU A 72 -32.80 -11.91 16.06
C GLU A 72 -32.55 -13.20 16.87
N GLU A 73 -31.83 -14.16 16.30
CA GLU A 73 -31.40 -15.39 16.98
C GLU A 73 -30.29 -15.14 18.02
N GLY A 74 -29.80 -13.89 18.18
CA GLY A 74 -28.74 -13.54 19.14
C GLY A 74 -27.37 -14.13 18.81
N LEU A 75 -27.18 -14.65 17.60
CA LEU A 75 -25.93 -15.28 17.13
C LEU A 75 -24.87 -14.26 16.70
N ILE A 76 -25.23 -12.97 16.64
CA ILE A 76 -24.32 -11.88 16.29
C ILE A 76 -24.07 -11.06 17.55
N GLU A 77 -22.90 -11.24 18.14
CA GLU A 77 -22.35 -10.24 19.05
C GLU A 77 -22.01 -8.99 18.21
N LEU A 78 -22.86 -7.97 18.29
CA LEU A 78 -22.41 -6.63 17.97
C LEU A 78 -21.22 -6.37 18.88
N ARG A 79 -20.03 -6.20 18.29
CA ARG A 79 -18.88 -5.68 19.04
C ARG A 79 -19.34 -4.35 19.61
N GLY A 80 -19.82 -4.36 20.85
CA GLY A 80 -20.17 -3.18 21.60
C GLY A 80 -19.00 -2.22 21.51
N GLU A 81 -19.31 -0.93 21.55
CA GLU A 81 -18.32 0.14 21.51
C GLU A 81 -17.20 -0.21 22.49
N LYS A 82 -16.09 -0.73 21.97
CA LYS A 82 -14.99 -1.19 22.78
C LYS A 82 -14.39 0.11 23.27
N GLN A 83 -14.74 0.52 24.49
CA GLN A 83 -14.13 1.68 25.12
C GLN A 83 -12.66 1.34 25.30
N ILE A 84 -11.87 1.71 24.29
CA ILE A 84 -10.42 1.57 24.32
C ILE A 84 -9.96 2.65 25.29
N GLU A 85 -9.58 2.23 26.47
CA GLU A 85 -8.98 3.14 27.45
C GLU A 85 -7.69 3.72 26.86
N ILE A 86 -7.69 5.02 26.64
CA ILE A 86 -6.58 5.71 25.98
C ILE A 86 -5.42 5.78 26.97
N LYS A 87 -4.32 5.08 26.68
CA LYS A 87 -3.11 5.15 27.50
C LYS A 87 -2.59 6.59 27.58
N PRO A 88 -2.02 7.02 28.73
CA PRO A 88 -1.61 8.41 28.96
C PRO A 88 -0.55 8.95 27.97
N MET A 89 0.20 8.06 27.29
CA MET A 89 1.20 8.45 26.28
C MET A 89 0.74 8.29 24.83
N ALA A 90 -0.50 7.85 24.60
CA ALA A 90 -1.02 7.61 23.24
C ALA A 90 -1.13 8.91 22.41
N LYS A 91 -1.39 10.05 23.04
CA LYS A 91 -1.43 11.35 22.34
C LYS A 91 -0.03 11.80 21.92
N ASN A 92 0.98 11.55 22.75
CA ASN A 92 2.37 11.93 22.47
C ASN A 92 2.95 11.13 21.30
N SER A 93 2.63 9.84 21.21
CA SER A 93 3.06 9.02 20.06
C SER A 93 2.46 9.50 18.74
N VAL A 94 1.21 9.95 18.75
CA VAL A 94 0.56 10.54 17.56
C VAL A 94 1.24 11.84 17.16
N TRP A 95 1.56 12.73 18.11
CA TRP A 95 2.27 13.98 17.82
C TRP A 95 3.68 13.74 17.27
N LEU A 96 4.44 12.80 17.84
CA LEU A 96 5.76 12.43 17.34
C LEU A 96 5.69 11.85 15.93
N PHE A 97 4.70 10.99 15.66
CA PHE A 97 4.45 10.47 14.32
C PHE A 97 4.10 11.59 13.32
N LEU A 98 3.19 12.49 13.68
CA LEU A 98 2.80 13.62 12.83
C LEU A 98 3.98 14.55 12.52
N LEU A 99 4.80 14.85 13.53
CA LEU A 99 6.03 15.61 13.36
C LEU A 99 6.97 14.92 12.36
N GLY A 100 7.15 13.60 12.50
CA GLY A 100 7.92 12.79 11.55
C GLY A 100 7.42 12.90 10.11
N VAL A 101 6.10 12.82 9.91
CA VAL A 101 5.48 12.97 8.58
C VAL A 101 5.75 14.36 8.01
N ILE A 102 5.59 15.42 8.81
CA ILE A 102 5.87 16.79 8.38
C ILE A 102 7.35 16.94 8.01
N CYS A 103 8.28 16.44 8.83
CA CYS A 103 9.71 16.47 8.54
C CYS A 103 10.05 15.76 7.21
N VAL A 104 9.44 14.61 6.93
CA VAL A 104 9.62 13.91 5.66
C VAL A 104 9.12 14.74 4.48
N VAL A 105 7.92 15.27 4.56
CA VAL A 105 7.31 16.05 3.47
C VAL A 105 8.13 17.32 3.21
N VAL A 106 8.52 18.03 4.26
CA VAL A 106 9.37 19.23 4.15
C VAL A 106 10.71 18.88 3.52
N TYR A 107 11.36 17.80 3.97
CA TYR A 107 12.62 17.35 3.38
C TYR A 107 12.46 17.03 1.89
N ALA A 108 11.43 16.26 1.53
CA ALA A 108 11.17 15.89 0.14
C ALA A 108 10.88 17.11 -0.76
N ILE A 109 10.20 18.13 -0.24
CA ILE A 109 9.94 19.39 -0.96
C ILE A 109 11.23 20.19 -1.15
N VAL A 110 12.01 20.39 -0.09
CA VAL A 110 13.29 21.14 -0.15
C VAL A 110 14.29 20.46 -1.08
N ASN A 111 14.31 19.14 -1.06
CA ASN A 111 15.18 18.31 -1.90
C ASN A 111 14.65 18.15 -3.34
N SER A 112 13.44 18.63 -3.63
CA SER A 112 12.82 18.48 -4.94
C SER A 112 13.53 19.38 -5.95
N PRO A 113 13.99 18.84 -7.10
CA PRO A 113 14.64 19.64 -8.15
C PRO A 113 13.76 20.80 -8.66
N SER A 114 12.44 20.68 -8.56
CA SER A 114 11.48 21.72 -8.97
C SER A 114 11.60 23.03 -8.17
N LEU A 115 12.11 22.99 -6.94
CA LEU A 115 12.29 24.20 -6.13
C LEU A 115 13.63 24.89 -6.38
N GLY A 116 14.62 24.19 -6.95
CA GLY A 116 15.96 24.74 -7.24
C GLY A 116 16.74 25.23 -6.00
N LEU A 117 16.29 24.90 -4.78
CA LEU A 117 16.89 25.41 -3.53
C LEU A 117 18.23 24.73 -3.17
N VAL A 118 18.45 23.50 -3.65
CA VAL A 118 19.64 22.69 -3.34
C VAL A 118 20.13 22.03 -4.63
N GLU A 119 21.30 22.44 -5.13
CA GLU A 119 21.90 21.88 -6.35
C GLU A 119 22.38 20.42 -6.19
N LYS A 120 22.84 20.06 -4.98
CA LYS A 120 23.26 18.70 -4.64
C LYS A 120 22.68 18.28 -3.29
N PRO A 121 21.63 17.44 -3.29
CA PRO A 121 21.14 16.78 -2.09
C PRO A 121 22.26 16.10 -1.29
N LEU A 122 22.29 16.29 0.03
CA LEU A 122 23.19 15.52 0.91
C LEU A 122 22.87 14.01 0.87
N MET A 123 21.59 13.66 0.70
CA MET A 123 21.14 12.28 0.54
C MET A 123 19.88 12.21 -0.33
N ASN A 124 19.63 11.04 -0.94
CA ASN A 124 18.39 10.78 -1.65
C ASN A 124 17.20 10.79 -0.67
N THR A 125 16.06 11.33 -1.11
CA THR A 125 14.76 11.33 -0.43
C THR A 125 14.39 9.98 0.19
N THR A 126 14.67 8.86 -0.48
CA THR A 126 14.42 7.51 0.05
C THR A 126 15.19 7.23 1.34
N ASN A 127 16.49 7.57 1.37
CA ASN A 127 17.34 7.35 2.54
C ASN A 127 16.96 8.29 3.68
N ALA A 128 16.60 9.55 3.35
CA ALA A 128 16.13 10.51 4.33
C ALA A 128 14.86 10.02 5.04
N ILE A 129 13.90 9.47 4.29
CA ILE A 129 12.66 8.93 4.87
C ILE A 129 12.94 7.78 5.82
N LEU A 130 13.84 6.85 5.44
CA LEU A 130 14.22 5.73 6.29
C LEU A 130 14.83 6.23 7.61
N ILE A 131 15.77 7.17 7.55
CA ILE A 131 16.42 7.74 8.74
C ILE A 131 15.38 8.46 9.62
N ILE A 132 14.58 9.36 9.05
CA ILE A 132 13.59 10.13 9.81
C ILE A 132 12.55 9.20 10.47
N MET A 133 12.02 8.22 9.74
CA MET A 133 11.01 7.30 10.28
C MET A 133 11.58 6.38 11.35
N LEU A 134 12.82 5.89 11.20
CA LEU A 134 13.50 5.12 12.23
C LEU A 134 13.82 5.97 13.47
N SER A 135 14.24 7.22 13.29
CA SER A 135 14.46 8.16 14.40
C SER A 135 13.17 8.46 15.15
N VAL A 136 12.06 8.71 14.44
CA VAL A 136 10.74 8.95 15.05
C VAL A 136 10.25 7.71 15.78
N ALA A 137 10.44 6.51 15.21
CA ALA A 137 10.11 5.26 15.89
C ALA A 137 10.93 5.09 17.18
N THR A 138 12.23 5.39 17.15
CA THR A 138 13.13 5.33 18.32
C THR A 138 12.75 6.35 19.39
N LEU A 139 12.44 7.59 18.99
CA LEU A 139 11.96 8.61 19.93
C LEU A 139 10.62 8.21 20.53
N THR A 140 9.72 7.61 19.74
CA THR A 140 8.43 7.15 20.23
C THR A 140 8.60 6.02 21.25
N THR A 141 9.48 5.05 21.01
CA THR A 141 9.71 3.97 21.97
C THR A 141 10.30 4.47 23.29
N ILE A 142 11.28 5.39 23.23
CA ILE A 142 11.93 5.96 24.42
C ILE A 142 10.97 6.89 25.18
N LEU A 143 10.41 7.90 24.51
CA LEU A 143 9.61 8.95 25.15
C LEU A 143 8.24 8.45 25.61
N CYS A 144 7.60 7.56 24.85
CA CYS A 144 6.31 6.98 25.24
C CYS A 144 6.45 5.72 26.11
N LYS A 145 7.70 5.33 26.48
CA LYS A 145 8.02 4.16 27.31
C LYS A 145 7.31 2.90 26.81
N VAL A 146 7.43 2.63 25.52
CA VAL A 146 6.78 1.46 24.91
C VAL A 146 7.56 0.20 25.27
N GLU A 147 6.87 -0.82 25.79
CA GLU A 147 7.45 -2.14 26.04
C GLU A 147 7.90 -2.77 24.70
N THR A 148 9.20 -2.97 24.53
CA THR A 148 9.77 -3.48 23.27
C THR A 148 9.33 -4.91 22.96
N ASP A 149 9.14 -5.73 23.98
CA ASP A 149 8.67 -7.12 23.82
C ASP A 149 7.24 -7.18 23.28
N ALA A 150 6.41 -6.20 23.63
CA ALA A 150 5.06 -6.07 23.09
C ALA A 150 5.07 -5.73 21.60
N ILE A 151 6.08 -4.98 21.13
CA ILE A 151 6.25 -4.66 19.70
C ILE A 151 6.55 -5.95 18.91
N LEU A 152 7.54 -6.72 19.34
CA LEU A 152 7.94 -7.98 18.67
C LEU A 152 6.82 -9.01 18.67
N ASN A 153 6.01 -9.04 19.73
CA ASN A 153 4.88 -9.96 19.84
C ASN A 153 3.60 -9.48 19.17
N SER A 154 3.55 -8.22 18.72
CA SER A 154 2.39 -7.68 18.01
C SER A 154 2.16 -8.42 16.69
N SER A 155 0.90 -8.62 16.35
CA SER A 155 0.51 -9.21 15.05
C SER A 155 0.98 -8.35 13.88
N THR A 156 1.01 -7.02 14.04
CA THR A 156 1.48 -6.08 13.02
C THR A 156 2.97 -6.25 12.74
N PHE A 157 3.82 -6.36 13.77
CA PHE A 157 5.25 -6.54 13.58
C PHE A 157 5.57 -7.91 12.96
N LYS A 158 4.96 -8.99 13.46
CA LYS A 158 5.13 -10.34 12.90
C LYS A 158 4.70 -10.42 11.43
N ALA A 159 3.54 -9.85 11.10
CA ALA A 159 3.06 -9.76 9.73
C ALA A 159 3.99 -8.89 8.86
N GLY A 160 4.47 -7.77 9.39
CA GLY A 160 5.41 -6.88 8.72
C GLY A 160 6.73 -7.56 8.39
N MET A 161 7.35 -8.25 9.35
CA MET A 161 8.62 -8.97 9.15
C MET A 161 8.48 -10.08 8.10
N SER A 162 7.39 -10.85 8.14
CA SER A 162 7.10 -11.85 7.11
C SER A 162 6.94 -11.20 5.74
N ALA A 163 6.22 -10.07 5.65
CA ALA A 163 6.02 -9.35 4.40
C ALA A 163 7.33 -8.79 3.84
N CYS A 164 8.22 -8.27 4.68
CA CYS A 164 9.52 -7.74 4.27
C CYS A 164 10.39 -8.83 3.60
N ILE A 165 10.46 -10.03 4.19
CA ILE A 165 11.21 -11.15 3.62
C ILE A 165 10.63 -11.56 2.26
N CYS A 166 9.31 -11.68 2.17
CA CYS A 166 8.64 -12.00 0.90
C CYS A 166 8.88 -10.93 -0.17
N ILE A 167 8.75 -9.64 0.17
CA ILE A 167 8.94 -8.53 -0.76
C ILE A 167 10.39 -8.48 -1.27
N LEU A 168 11.37 -8.63 -0.38
CA LEU A 168 12.79 -8.62 -0.77
C LEU A 168 13.12 -9.81 -1.68
N GLY A 169 12.66 -11.01 -1.35
CA GLY A 169 12.89 -12.20 -2.17
C GLY A 169 12.28 -12.07 -3.57
N VAL A 170 11.03 -11.59 -3.66
CA VAL A 170 10.35 -11.48 -4.95
C VAL A 170 10.87 -10.31 -5.79
N ALA A 171 11.16 -9.16 -5.16
CA ALA A 171 11.74 -8.03 -5.87
C ALA A 171 13.12 -8.39 -6.44
N TRP A 172 13.95 -9.12 -5.68
CA TRP A 172 15.27 -9.54 -6.13
C TRP A 172 15.21 -10.57 -7.26
N LEU A 173 14.33 -11.57 -7.16
CA LEU A 173 14.13 -12.55 -8.23
C LEU A 173 13.59 -11.88 -9.50
N GLY A 174 12.62 -10.97 -9.36
CA GLY A 174 12.09 -10.18 -10.47
C GLY A 174 13.15 -9.35 -11.16
N ASP A 175 13.95 -8.60 -10.39
CA ASP A 175 15.04 -7.77 -10.93
C ASP A 175 16.10 -8.61 -11.65
N THR A 176 16.49 -9.76 -11.08
CA THR A 176 17.47 -10.68 -11.69
C THR A 176 16.92 -11.29 -12.98
N PHE A 177 15.67 -11.75 -12.98
CA PHE A 177 15.02 -12.33 -14.16
C PHE A 177 14.88 -11.30 -15.29
N VAL A 178 14.39 -10.10 -14.97
CA VAL A 178 14.22 -9.02 -15.93
C VAL A 178 15.57 -8.60 -16.50
N SER A 179 16.58 -8.39 -15.65
CA SER A 179 17.91 -7.96 -16.09
C SER A 179 18.58 -8.98 -17.02
N ALA A 180 18.40 -10.28 -16.74
CA ALA A 180 18.95 -11.35 -17.57
C ALA A 180 18.23 -11.53 -18.91
N ASN A 181 16.97 -11.11 -19.04
CA ASN A 181 16.14 -11.34 -20.23
C ASN A 181 15.70 -10.04 -20.91
N ILE A 182 16.30 -8.90 -20.57
CA ILE A 182 15.80 -7.59 -20.97
C ILE A 182 15.77 -7.41 -22.49
N ASP A 183 16.74 -7.96 -23.22
CA ASP A 183 16.81 -7.87 -24.67
C ASP A 183 15.69 -8.67 -25.34
N TRP A 184 15.45 -9.90 -24.89
CA TRP A 184 14.34 -10.72 -25.38
C TRP A 184 12.96 -10.11 -25.07
N ILE A 185 12.80 -9.51 -23.88
CA ILE A 185 11.58 -8.79 -23.50
C ILE A 185 11.36 -7.58 -24.41
N LYS A 186 12.41 -6.82 -24.73
CA LYS A 186 12.36 -5.69 -25.67
C LYS A 186 11.92 -6.12 -27.05
N ASP A 187 12.52 -7.18 -27.59
CA ASP A 187 12.23 -7.66 -28.94
C ASP A 187 10.80 -8.21 -29.07
N THR A 188 10.30 -8.88 -28.03
CA THR A 188 9.00 -9.56 -28.09
C THR A 188 7.83 -8.68 -27.65
N ALA A 189 8.01 -7.88 -26.59
CA ALA A 189 6.94 -7.13 -25.95
C ALA A 189 7.04 -5.61 -26.13
N GLY A 190 8.18 -5.09 -26.60
CA GLY A 190 8.41 -3.66 -26.77
C GLY A 190 7.45 -3.02 -27.77
N SER A 191 7.25 -3.63 -28.94
CA SER A 191 6.34 -3.12 -29.97
C SER A 191 4.87 -3.08 -29.52
N VAL A 192 4.44 -4.09 -28.75
CA VAL A 192 3.08 -4.17 -28.21
C VAL A 192 2.84 -3.09 -27.16
N ILE A 193 3.79 -2.90 -26.24
CA ILE A 193 3.68 -1.90 -25.18
C ILE A 193 3.79 -0.48 -25.75
N GLN A 194 4.61 -0.25 -26.77
CA GLN A 194 4.70 1.04 -27.47
C GLN A 194 3.42 1.35 -28.25
N GLY A 195 2.83 0.35 -28.92
CA GLY A 195 1.56 0.51 -29.65
C GLY A 195 0.35 0.66 -28.73
N HIS A 196 0.39 0.08 -27.52
CA HIS A 196 -0.73 0.10 -26.56
C HIS A 196 -0.25 0.42 -25.14
N PRO A 197 0.12 1.68 -24.84
CA PRO A 197 0.73 2.06 -23.55
C PRO A 197 -0.15 1.80 -22.32
N TRP A 198 -1.47 1.72 -22.50
CA TRP A 198 -2.43 1.41 -21.43
C TRP A 198 -2.29 -0.02 -20.89
N LEU A 199 -1.66 -0.95 -21.64
CA LEU A 199 -1.39 -2.31 -21.18
C LEU A 199 -0.47 -2.32 -19.96
N LEU A 200 0.36 -1.30 -19.77
CA LEU A 200 1.20 -1.18 -18.58
C LEU A 200 0.36 -1.19 -17.29
N ALA A 201 -0.77 -0.49 -17.28
CA ALA A 201 -1.68 -0.48 -16.14
C ALA A 201 -2.27 -1.87 -15.89
N VAL A 202 -2.61 -2.61 -16.93
CA VAL A 202 -3.12 -3.99 -16.83
C VAL A 202 -2.05 -4.92 -16.24
N ILE A 203 -0.81 -4.80 -16.71
CA ILE A 203 0.33 -5.57 -16.19
C ILE A 203 0.54 -5.25 -14.70
N PHE A 204 0.57 -3.96 -14.32
CA PHE A 204 0.71 -3.55 -12.91
C PHE A 204 -0.44 -4.07 -12.04
N PHE A 205 -1.67 -4.06 -12.57
CA PHE A 205 -2.82 -4.56 -11.84
C PHE A 205 -2.69 -6.06 -11.50
N PHE A 206 -2.39 -6.90 -12.49
CA PHE A 206 -2.23 -8.34 -12.24
C PHE A 206 -0.96 -8.68 -11.49
N ALA A 207 0.16 -8.02 -11.79
CA ALA A 207 1.40 -8.23 -11.07
C ALA A 207 1.25 -7.85 -9.58
N SER A 208 0.58 -6.75 -9.27
CA SER A 208 0.34 -6.37 -7.86
C SER A 208 -0.55 -7.35 -7.11
N ALA A 209 -1.51 -7.97 -7.79
CA ALA A 209 -2.33 -9.03 -7.22
C ALA A 209 -1.49 -10.28 -6.87
N LEU A 210 -0.49 -10.62 -7.71
CA LEU A 210 0.40 -11.76 -7.49
C LEU A 210 1.48 -11.46 -6.43
N LEU A 211 2.01 -10.24 -6.44
CA LEU A 211 3.11 -9.79 -5.58
C LEU A 211 2.65 -9.33 -4.19
N TYR A 212 1.35 -9.06 -4.01
CA TYR A 212 0.75 -8.55 -2.78
C TYR A 212 1.48 -7.32 -2.19
N SER A 213 2.10 -6.50 -3.03
CA SER A 213 2.85 -5.31 -2.60
C SER A 213 2.97 -4.27 -3.71
N GLN A 214 2.48 -3.05 -3.43
CA GLN A 214 2.57 -1.91 -4.34
C GLN A 214 4.03 -1.55 -4.65
N ALA A 215 4.85 -1.47 -3.60
CA ALA A 215 6.25 -1.08 -3.72
C ALA A 215 7.09 -2.17 -4.40
N ALA A 216 6.83 -3.45 -4.10
CA ALA A 216 7.54 -4.56 -4.77
C ALA A 216 7.20 -4.62 -6.26
N THR A 217 5.92 -4.42 -6.61
CA THR A 217 5.44 -4.40 -8.00
C THR A 217 6.09 -3.26 -8.78
N ALA A 218 6.08 -2.06 -8.23
CA ALA A 218 6.75 -0.92 -8.84
C ALA A 218 8.25 -1.21 -9.00
N LYS A 219 8.93 -1.74 -7.97
CA LYS A 219 10.36 -2.09 -8.01
C LYS A 219 10.71 -3.10 -9.09
N ALA A 220 9.89 -4.13 -9.26
CA ALA A 220 10.16 -5.18 -10.23
C ALA A 220 9.89 -4.73 -11.67
N LEU A 221 8.88 -3.89 -11.91
CA LEU A 221 8.37 -3.64 -13.26
C LEU A 221 8.68 -2.25 -13.82
N MET A 222 8.95 -1.25 -12.98
CA MET A 222 9.28 0.10 -13.46
C MET A 222 10.58 0.14 -14.28
N PRO A 223 11.69 -0.51 -13.87
CA PRO A 223 12.92 -0.53 -14.67
C PRO A 223 12.68 -1.13 -16.05
N MET A 224 11.90 -2.23 -16.10
CA MET A 224 11.51 -2.88 -17.34
C MET A 224 10.67 -1.96 -18.24
N ALA A 225 9.63 -1.32 -17.69
CA ALA A 225 8.76 -0.43 -18.45
C ALA A 225 9.53 0.75 -19.07
N LEU A 226 10.47 1.33 -18.32
CA LEU A 226 11.32 2.42 -18.81
C LEU A 226 12.32 1.93 -19.86
N ALA A 227 12.89 0.74 -19.70
CA ALA A 227 13.77 0.13 -20.69
C ALA A 227 13.05 -0.12 -22.03
N LEU A 228 11.72 -0.31 -22.02
CA LEU A 228 10.90 -0.44 -23.24
C LEU A 228 10.54 0.90 -23.91
N ASN A 229 11.11 2.02 -23.46
CA ASN A 229 10.81 3.37 -23.91
C ASN A 229 9.35 3.79 -23.67
N VAL A 230 8.71 3.28 -22.60
CA VAL A 230 7.41 3.82 -22.18
C VAL A 230 7.61 5.24 -21.66
N SER A 231 6.72 6.15 -22.06
CA SER A 231 6.81 7.53 -21.60
C SER A 231 6.70 7.60 -20.06
N PRO A 232 7.52 8.41 -19.38
CA PRO A 232 7.44 8.58 -17.91
C PRO A 232 6.04 8.97 -17.44
N LEU A 233 5.31 9.76 -18.24
CA LEU A 233 3.92 10.14 -17.97
C LEU A 233 2.97 8.95 -17.99
N THR A 234 3.12 8.04 -18.96
CA THR A 234 2.33 6.80 -19.01
C THR A 234 2.63 5.93 -17.79
N ALA A 235 3.89 5.85 -17.37
CA ALA A 235 4.27 5.07 -16.20
C ALA A 235 3.66 5.65 -14.91
N VAL A 236 3.65 6.98 -14.75
CA VAL A 236 2.96 7.67 -13.65
C VAL A 236 1.45 7.47 -13.71
N ALA A 237 0.83 7.58 -14.89
CA ALA A 237 -0.61 7.35 -15.05
C ALA A 237 -1.00 5.90 -14.72
N SER A 238 -0.14 4.94 -15.06
CA SER A 238 -0.35 3.51 -14.79
C SER A 238 -0.07 3.13 -13.34
N PHE A 239 0.69 3.94 -12.60
CA PHE A 239 1.16 3.61 -11.24
C PHE A 239 0.02 3.27 -10.28
N ALA A 240 -1.12 3.96 -10.35
CA ALA A 240 -2.27 3.66 -9.47
C ALA A 240 -2.77 2.20 -9.58
N ALA A 241 -2.52 1.53 -10.72
CA ALA A 241 -2.89 0.14 -10.95
C ALA A 241 -2.13 -0.86 -10.06
N VAL A 242 -1.00 -0.47 -9.42
CA VAL A 242 -0.33 -1.33 -8.43
C VAL A 242 -1.17 -1.57 -7.17
N SER A 243 -2.34 -0.93 -7.04
CA SER A 243 -3.31 -1.14 -5.96
C SER A 243 -4.23 -2.35 -6.18
N GLY A 244 -3.95 -3.23 -7.14
CA GLY A 244 -4.76 -4.41 -7.52
C GLY A 244 -4.80 -5.55 -6.50
N LEU A 245 -4.23 -5.39 -5.31
CA LEU A 245 -4.11 -6.42 -4.27
C LEU A 245 -5.44 -7.00 -3.78
N PHE A 246 -6.57 -6.34 -4.08
CA PHE A 246 -7.89 -6.77 -3.62
C PHE A 246 -8.51 -7.89 -4.46
N ILE A 247 -7.99 -8.18 -5.66
CA ILE A 247 -8.63 -9.11 -6.59
C ILE A 247 -8.37 -10.59 -6.22
N LEU A 248 -7.13 -10.93 -5.86
CA LEU A 248 -6.77 -12.24 -5.33
C LEU A 248 -6.86 -12.17 -3.80
N ARG A 249 -8.02 -12.54 -3.24
CA ARG A 249 -8.12 -12.64 -1.77
C ARG A 249 -7.32 -13.86 -1.29
N PRO A 250 -6.50 -13.74 -0.24
CA PRO A 250 -5.89 -14.90 0.39
C PRO A 250 -6.98 -15.91 0.79
N THR A 251 -6.76 -17.17 0.45
CA THR A 251 -7.66 -18.32 0.68
C THR A 251 -8.19 -18.39 2.12
N ARG A 252 -7.45 -17.85 3.10
CA ARG A 252 -7.87 -17.74 4.52
C ARG A 252 -9.15 -16.92 4.73
N LEU A 253 -9.38 -15.84 3.97
CA LEU A 253 -10.62 -15.05 4.09
C LEU A 253 -11.80 -15.71 3.37
N TRP A 254 -11.53 -16.47 2.30
CA TRP A 254 -12.50 -17.34 1.64
C TRP A 254 -12.96 -18.47 2.57
N LEU A 255 -12.02 -19.15 3.24
CA LEU A 255 -12.32 -20.15 4.27
C LEU A 255 -13.08 -19.55 5.46
N ARG A 256 -12.74 -18.31 5.87
CA ARG A 256 -13.45 -17.61 6.93
C ARG A 256 -14.86 -17.19 6.51
N ARG A 257 -15.11 -16.92 5.22
CA ARG A 257 -16.45 -16.70 4.65
C ARG A 257 -17.28 -17.99 4.63
N TYR A 258 -16.66 -19.14 4.33
CA TYR A 258 -17.30 -20.45 4.47
C TYR A 258 -17.65 -20.82 5.92
N ARG A 259 -16.86 -20.37 6.90
CA ARG A 259 -17.17 -20.55 8.33
C ARG A 259 -18.50 -19.89 8.74
N TRP A 260 -18.97 -18.90 7.98
CA TRP A 260 -20.29 -18.29 8.17
C TRP A 260 -21.40 -19.01 7.41
N MET A 261 -21.09 -19.91 6.46
CA MET A 261 -22.05 -20.65 5.63
C MET A 261 -22.30 -22.08 6.13
N THR A 262 -21.42 -22.60 7.00
CA THR A 262 -21.64 -23.86 7.71
C THR A 262 -22.59 -23.65 8.90
N PRO A 263 -23.54 -24.57 9.17
CA PRO A 263 -24.31 -24.55 10.40
C PRO A 263 -23.36 -24.56 11.61
N VAL A 264 -23.68 -23.75 12.62
CA VAL A 264 -22.96 -23.73 13.90
C VAL A 264 -23.05 -25.14 14.49
N GLN A 265 -21.97 -25.91 14.41
CA GLN A 265 -21.86 -27.14 15.18
C GLN A 265 -21.90 -26.73 16.66
N PRO A 266 -22.76 -27.35 17.49
CA PRO A 266 -22.76 -27.08 18.91
C PRO A 266 -21.36 -27.34 19.46
N VAL A 267 -20.86 -26.40 20.28
CA VAL A 267 -19.57 -26.51 20.94
C VAL A 267 -19.58 -27.78 21.80
N SER A 268 -19.06 -28.88 21.27
CA SER A 268 -18.72 -30.03 22.10
C SER A 268 -17.50 -29.62 22.91
N VAL A 269 -17.73 -29.39 24.20
CA VAL A 269 -16.68 -29.33 25.21
C VAL A 269 -15.93 -30.66 25.18
N ILE A 270 -14.83 -30.71 24.44
CA ILE A 270 -13.86 -31.79 24.62
C ILE A 270 -12.92 -31.28 25.72
N ARG A 271 -13.27 -31.65 26.95
CA ARG A 271 -12.26 -31.83 28.00
C ARG A 271 -11.36 -32.96 27.53
N LEU A 272 -10.06 -32.70 27.46
CA LEU A 272 -8.95 -33.55 27.92
C LEU A 272 -7.68 -32.69 27.91
#